data_AF-A0A962MI14-F1
#
_entry.id   AF-A0A962MI14-F1
#
_cell.length_a   1.000
_cell.length_b   1.000
_cell.length_c   1.000
_cell.angle_alpha   90.00
_cell.angle_beta   90.00
_cell.angle_gamma   90.00
#
_symmetry.space_group_name_H-M   'P 1'
#
loop_
_entity.id
_entity.type
_entity.pdbx_description
1 polymer ?
#
loop_
_entity_poly.entity_id
_entity_poly.type
_entity_poly.pdbx_seq_one_letter_code
_entity_poly.pdbx_strand_id
1 'polypeptide(L)'
;ATIWRSVSVRVPAYDAGSEANTELCSDLPGPSCPADSGNAHVDEDEAFAHIHVHNGIHGVGDLDPTEDDWRNPVASIHIRRMR
;
A
#
# COMPACT_ATOMS: atom_id res chain seq x y z
N ALA A 1 33.59 -15.63 19.25
CA ALA A 1 32.97 -14.34 18.88
C ALA A 1 31.46 -14.50 18.91
N THR A 2 30.73 -13.64 19.62
CA THR A 2 29.25 -13.68 19.61
C THR A 2 28.75 -13.08 18.30
N ILE A 3 28.17 -13.91 17.43
CA ILE A 3 27.60 -13.47 16.16
C ILE A 3 26.18 -12.97 16.45
N TRP A 4 25.95 -11.66 16.40
CA TRP A 4 24.60 -11.09 16.46
C TRP A 4 23.86 -11.47 15.19
N ARG A 5 22.75 -12.20 15.31
CA ARG A 5 21.90 -12.48 14.16
C ARG A 5 21.10 -11.23 13.83
N SER A 6 21.33 -10.70 12.64
CA SER A 6 20.50 -9.68 12.01
C SER A 6 19.94 -10.20 10.70
N VAL A 7 18.72 -9.77 10.36
CA VAL A 7 18.07 -10.05 9.08
C VAL A 7 17.55 -8.74 8.50
N SER A 8 17.72 -8.56 7.19
CA SER A 8 17.08 -7.47 6.44
C SER A 8 16.14 -8.08 5.41
N VAL A 9 14.91 -7.58 5.34
CA VAL A 9 13.88 -8.02 4.39
C VAL A 9 13.32 -6.81 3.68
N ARG A 10 13.18 -6.88 2.35
CA ARG A 10 12.45 -5.88 1.55
C ARG A 10 11.02 -6.37 1.37
N VAL A 11 10.03 -5.50 1.60
CA VAL A 11 8.61 -5.88 1.59
C VAL A 11 7.83 -5.10 0.52
N PRO A 12 6.83 -5.73 -0.11
CA PRO A 12 5.92 -5.03 -1.00
C PRO A 12 4.85 -4.25 -0.21
N ALA A 13 4.15 -3.35 -0.90
CA ALA A 13 2.89 -2.79 -0.42
C ALA A 13 1.76 -3.83 -0.58
N TYR A 14 0.89 -3.93 0.42
CA TYR A 14 -0.32 -4.73 0.37
C TYR A 14 -1.54 -3.83 0.39
N ASP A 15 -2.54 -4.21 -0.39
CA ASP A 15 -3.90 -3.72 -0.28
C ASP A 15 -4.62 -4.55 0.79
N ALA A 16 -5.36 -3.89 1.68
CA ALA A 16 -6.14 -4.55 2.71
C ALA A 16 -7.43 -5.18 2.16
N GLY A 17 -7.91 -4.69 1.02
CA GLY A 17 -9.16 -5.07 0.38
C GLY A 17 -10.39 -4.48 1.05
N SER A 18 -10.26 -3.37 1.76
CA SER A 18 -11.40 -2.70 2.39
C SER A 18 -11.96 -1.53 1.57
N GLU A 19 -11.22 -1.04 0.59
CA GLU A 19 -11.54 0.17 -0.19
C GLU A 19 -11.90 -0.19 -1.64
N ALA A 20 -12.56 0.72 -2.36
CA ALA A 20 -12.93 0.50 -3.76
C ALA A 20 -11.75 0.55 -4.74
N ASN A 21 -10.61 1.13 -4.32
CA ASN A 21 -9.37 1.07 -5.07
C ASN A 21 -9.50 1.55 -6.53
N THR A 22 -10.37 2.54 -6.75
CA THR A 22 -10.68 3.13 -8.07
C THR A 22 -9.72 4.25 -8.47
N GLU A 23 -8.77 4.59 -7.60
CA GLU A 23 -7.91 5.78 -7.69
C GLU A 23 -8.68 7.11 -7.62
N LEU A 24 -9.96 7.09 -7.27
CA LEU A 24 -10.74 8.29 -6.99
C LEU A 24 -10.51 8.73 -5.55
N CYS A 25 -10.35 10.03 -5.33
CA CYS A 25 -10.19 10.58 -3.98
C CYS A 25 -11.46 10.42 -3.12
N SER A 26 -12.62 10.11 -3.70
CA SER A 26 -13.80 9.72 -2.90
C SER A 26 -13.65 8.34 -2.25
N ASP A 27 -12.78 7.50 -2.78
CA ASP A 27 -12.74 6.07 -2.50
C ASP A 27 -11.48 5.66 -1.73
N LEU A 28 -10.46 6.53 -1.71
CA LEU A 28 -9.16 6.29 -1.08
C LEU A 28 -8.69 7.51 -0.25
N PRO A 29 -7.99 7.28 0.87
CA PRO A 29 -7.25 8.31 1.57
C PRO A 29 -5.86 8.48 0.95
N GLY A 30 -5.29 9.67 1.05
CA GLY A 30 -3.89 9.84 0.66
C GLY A 30 -3.40 11.29 0.63
N PRO A 31 -2.09 11.51 0.66
CA PRO A 31 -1.50 12.84 0.61
C PRO A 31 -1.77 13.57 -0.72
N SER A 32 -2.04 12.83 -1.79
CA SER A 32 -2.35 13.35 -3.13
C SER A 32 -3.83 13.75 -3.28
N CYS A 33 -4.66 13.36 -2.30
CA CYS A 33 -6.07 13.71 -2.24
C CYS A 33 -6.33 14.86 -1.25
N PRO A 34 -7.49 15.54 -1.34
CA PRO A 34 -7.91 16.53 -0.34
C PRO A 34 -7.88 15.96 1.09
N ALA A 35 -7.61 16.81 2.09
CA ALA A 35 -7.50 16.33 3.48
C ALA A 35 -8.79 15.73 4.06
N ASP A 36 -9.93 16.04 3.45
CA ASP A 36 -11.26 15.52 3.75
C ASP A 36 -11.74 14.46 2.74
N SER A 37 -10.81 13.82 2.03
CA SER A 37 -11.09 12.74 1.08
C SER A 37 -11.70 11.50 1.76
N GLY A 38 -12.39 10.68 0.95
CA GLY A 38 -13.20 9.57 1.45
C GLY A 38 -12.39 8.29 1.70
N ASN A 39 -13.12 7.25 2.09
CA ASN A 39 -12.65 5.86 2.26
C ASN A 39 -13.81 4.94 1.92
N ALA A 40 -14.33 5.04 0.69
CA ALA A 40 -15.50 4.26 0.28
C ALA A 40 -15.18 2.76 0.37
N HIS A 41 -16.00 2.04 1.13
CA HIS A 41 -15.85 0.60 1.32
C HIS A 41 -16.41 -0.17 0.13
N VAL A 42 -15.76 -1.27 -0.21
CA VAL A 42 -16.30 -2.30 -1.12
C VAL A 42 -17.21 -3.26 -0.38
N ASP A 43 -18.18 -3.81 -1.10
CA ASP A 43 -18.90 -4.99 -0.64
C ASP A 43 -17.95 -6.19 -0.57
N GLU A 44 -18.16 -7.07 0.41
CA GLU A 44 -17.28 -8.23 0.71
C GLU A 44 -17.13 -9.21 -0.48
N ASP A 45 -18.04 -9.15 -1.45
CA ASP A 45 -18.08 -10.01 -2.63
C ASP A 45 -17.27 -9.47 -3.83
N GLU A 46 -16.67 -8.27 -3.71
CA GLU A 46 -15.86 -7.69 -4.78
C GLU A 46 -14.48 -8.36 -4.93
N ALA A 47 -13.95 -8.36 -6.16
CA ALA A 47 -12.68 -9.02 -6.47
C ALA A 47 -11.49 -8.48 -5.67
N PHE A 48 -11.56 -7.25 -5.16
CA PHE A 48 -10.51 -6.63 -4.36
C PHE A 48 -10.70 -6.81 -2.86
N ALA A 49 -11.78 -7.46 -2.39
CA ALA A 49 -12.15 -7.59 -0.98
C ALA A 49 -11.24 -8.51 -0.14
N HIS A 50 -9.99 -8.74 -0.54
CA HIS A 50 -9.03 -9.60 0.16
C HIS A 50 -7.62 -9.03 0.12
N ILE A 51 -6.80 -9.39 1.12
CA ILE A 51 -5.42 -8.93 1.21
C ILE A 51 -4.58 -9.48 0.05
N HIS A 52 -3.95 -8.61 -0.72
CA HIS A 52 -3.06 -8.97 -1.82
C HIS A 52 -1.98 -7.89 -2.03
N VAL A 53 -0.96 -8.18 -2.85
CA VAL A 53 0.08 -7.18 -3.18
C VAL A 53 -0.56 -6.10 -4.04
N HIS A 54 -0.44 -4.83 -3.63
CA HIS A 54 -1.02 -3.72 -4.37
C HIS A 54 -0.35 -3.57 -5.74
N ASN A 55 -1.14 -3.28 -6.76
CA ASN A 55 -0.68 -3.26 -8.16
C ASN A 55 -0.01 -1.93 -8.57
N GLY A 56 0.27 -1.03 -7.62
CA GLY A 56 0.64 0.37 -7.88
C GLY A 56 -0.55 1.24 -8.33
N ILE A 57 -0.25 2.44 -8.84
CA ILE A 57 -1.19 3.41 -9.41
C ILE A 57 -1.09 3.39 -10.94
N HIS A 58 -2.23 3.33 -11.62
CA HIS A 58 -2.34 3.13 -13.08
C HIS A 58 -2.87 4.37 -13.81
N GLY A 59 -3.36 5.38 -13.09
CA GLY A 59 -3.89 6.62 -13.66
C GLY A 59 -5.29 6.46 -14.22
N VAL A 60 -6.14 5.67 -13.56
CA VAL A 60 -7.54 5.44 -13.96
C VAL A 60 -8.53 6.37 -13.24
N GLY A 61 -8.07 7.08 -12.21
CA GLY A 61 -8.85 8.02 -11.41
C GLY A 61 -8.18 9.39 -11.26
N ASP A 62 -8.18 9.91 -10.04
CA ASP A 62 -7.66 11.24 -9.70
C ASP A 62 -6.15 11.27 -9.48
N LEU A 63 -5.51 10.11 -9.29
CA LEU A 63 -4.08 9.98 -9.03
C LEU A 63 -3.25 10.01 -10.32
N ASP A 64 -2.10 10.69 -10.28
CA ASP A 64 -1.15 10.75 -11.41
C ASP A 64 -0.10 9.65 -11.26
N PRO A 65 -0.03 8.65 -12.14
CA PRO A 65 0.93 7.55 -12.01
C PRO A 65 2.38 8.00 -12.16
N THR A 66 2.66 9.21 -12.64
CA THR A 66 4.03 9.74 -12.69
C THR A 66 4.53 10.26 -11.34
N GLU A 67 3.61 10.64 -10.46
CA GLU A 67 3.91 11.19 -9.12
C GLU A 67 3.54 10.19 -8.00
N ASP A 68 2.44 9.44 -8.18
CA ASP A 68 1.80 8.64 -7.14
C ASP A 68 2.08 7.13 -7.27
N ASP A 69 2.52 6.62 -8.43
CA ASP A 69 2.83 5.19 -8.60
C ASP A 69 4.10 4.80 -7.83
N TRP A 70 4.13 3.53 -7.39
CA TRP A 70 5.31 2.92 -6.82
C TRP A 70 5.55 1.54 -7.41
N ARG A 71 6.82 1.17 -7.47
CA ARG A 71 7.24 -0.20 -7.82
C ARG A 71 7.83 -0.85 -6.60
N ASN A 72 7.26 -1.99 -6.23
CA ASN A 72 7.74 -2.80 -5.11
C ASN A 72 9.24 -3.09 -5.26
N PRO A 73 10.00 -3.13 -4.15
CA PRO A 73 9.56 -3.02 -2.75
C PRO A 73 9.43 -1.58 -2.23
N VAL A 74 8.53 -1.36 -1.26
CA VAL A 74 8.27 -0.01 -0.68
C VAL A 74 8.94 0.23 0.67
N ALA A 75 9.42 -0.82 1.34
CA ALA A 75 10.10 -0.68 2.63
C ALA A 75 11.20 -1.74 2.82
N SER A 76 12.15 -1.42 3.71
CA SER A 76 13.19 -2.32 4.18
C SER A 76 13.11 -2.46 5.70
N ILE A 77 12.92 -3.70 6.18
CA ILE A 77 12.81 -4.03 7.60
C ILE A 77 14.13 -4.64 8.05
N HIS A 78 14.78 -4.02 9.05
CA HIS A 78 16.00 -4.54 9.66
C HIS A 78 15.71 -5.05 11.08
N ILE A 79 15.92 -6.34 11.30
CA ILE A 79 15.69 -7.01 12.58
C ILE A 79 17.04 -7.35 13.18
N ARG A 80 17.31 -6.83 14.39
CA ARG A 80 18.54 -7.12 15.15
C ARG A 80 18.19 -7.66 16.52
N ARG A 81 18.69 -8.84 16.87
CA ARG A 81 18.59 -9.35 18.24
C ARG A 81 19.43 -8.48 19.19
N MET A 82 18.78 -7.88 20.18
CA MET A 82 19.44 -7.12 21.24
C MET A 82 19.83 -8.05 22.41
N ARG A 83 20.81 -7.62 23.22
CA ARG A 83 21.26 -8.33 24.44
C ARG A 83 20.31 -8.08 25.60
#